data_AF-A0A932W5V3-F1
#
_entry.id   AF-A0A932W5V3-F1
#
_cell.length_a   1.000
_cell.length_b   1.000
_cell.length_c   1.000
_cell.angle_alpha   90.00
_cell.angle_beta   90.00
_cell.angle_gamma   90.00
#
_symmetry.space_group_name_H-M   'P 1'
#
loop_
_entity.id
_entity.type
_entity.pdbx_description
1 polymer ?
#
loop_
_entity_poly.entity_id
_entity_poly.type
_entity_poly.pdbx_seq_one_letter_code
_entity_poly.pdbx_strand_id
1 'polypeptide(L)'
;MTIVPDTKDWTWVLDRPCAECGLDTRALDRQAVPAMIRANATDWRAVLTGSGDVRQRPAPDVWSPLEYGCHVRDVFRRYDERLRLMLVEDDPEFPNWDQDATAVAEHYTDQDPAEVAAQLAEAAEQIAATFDGVTGEQWQRTGGRSDGARFTIDTLARYLVHDVIHHIDDVSAG
;
A
#
# COMPACT_ATOMS: atom_id res chain seq x y z
N MET A 1 18.61 16.84 -3.54
CA MET A 1 18.13 16.12 -4.73
C MET A 1 16.72 15.65 -4.42
N THR A 2 15.78 15.85 -5.34
CA THR A 2 14.37 15.50 -5.17
C THR A 2 14.14 14.10 -5.73
N ILE A 3 13.33 13.28 -5.04
CA ILE A 3 12.80 12.03 -5.58
C ILE A 3 12.11 12.35 -6.91
N VAL A 4 12.32 11.51 -7.92
CA VAL A 4 11.60 11.62 -9.19
C VAL A 4 10.18 11.13 -8.92
N PRO A 5 9.13 11.96 -9.11
CA PRO A 5 7.79 11.53 -8.76
C PRO A 5 7.37 10.30 -9.54
N ASP A 6 6.75 9.35 -8.85
CA ASP A 6 6.17 8.21 -9.53
C ASP A 6 4.91 8.64 -10.29
N THR A 7 5.01 8.63 -11.61
CA THR A 7 3.92 9.00 -12.52
C THR A 7 3.32 7.79 -13.22
N LYS A 8 3.75 6.57 -12.87
CA LYS A 8 3.22 5.35 -13.47
C LYS A 8 1.79 5.13 -13.00
N ASP A 9 0.88 4.91 -13.94
CA ASP A 9 -0.44 4.36 -13.62
C ASP A 9 -0.27 2.87 -13.33
N TRP A 10 -0.14 2.51 -12.06
CA TRP A 10 0.04 1.12 -11.65
C TRP A 10 -1.20 0.23 -11.82
N THR A 11 -2.35 0.76 -12.25
CA THR A 11 -3.56 -0.07 -12.41
C THR A 11 -3.40 -1.18 -13.44
N TRP A 12 -2.42 -1.09 -14.36
CA TRP A 12 -2.10 -2.18 -15.31
C TRP A 12 -1.74 -3.51 -14.64
N VAL A 13 -1.32 -3.51 -13.36
CA VAL A 13 -0.99 -4.73 -12.60
C VAL A 13 -2.18 -5.66 -12.43
N LEU A 14 -3.39 -5.15 -12.66
CA LEU A 14 -4.63 -5.92 -12.69
C LEU A 14 -4.77 -6.75 -13.97
N ASP A 15 -4.05 -6.39 -15.05
CA ASP A 15 -4.17 -7.03 -16.35
C ASP A 15 -3.02 -8.00 -16.66
N ARG A 16 -1.85 -7.82 -16.03
CA ARG A 16 -0.64 -8.62 -16.28
C ARG A 16 0.28 -8.70 -15.05
N PRO A 17 1.16 -9.70 -14.97
CA PRO A 17 2.13 -9.81 -13.88
C PRO A 17 3.09 -8.64 -13.86
N CYS A 18 3.51 -8.24 -12.66
CA CYS A 18 4.55 -7.24 -12.49
C CYS A 18 5.92 -7.85 -12.84
N ALA A 19 6.67 -7.19 -13.72
CA ALA A 19 8.02 -7.64 -14.09
C ALA A 19 9.07 -7.30 -13.02
N GLU A 20 8.75 -6.35 -12.13
CA GLU A 20 9.65 -5.86 -11.09
C GLU A 20 9.59 -6.77 -9.85
N CYS A 21 8.42 -6.96 -9.24
CA CYS A 21 8.23 -7.87 -8.08
C CYS A 21 7.82 -9.31 -8.44
N GLY A 22 7.52 -9.60 -9.72
CA GLY A 22 7.09 -10.93 -10.16
C GLY A 22 5.65 -11.31 -9.78
N LEU A 23 4.93 -10.49 -9.02
CA LEU A 23 3.57 -10.79 -8.56
C LEU A 23 2.56 -10.77 -9.72
N ASP A 24 1.74 -11.83 -9.82
CA ASP A 24 0.55 -11.86 -10.68
C ASP A 24 -0.72 -11.66 -9.84
N THR A 25 -1.24 -10.43 -9.84
CA THR A 25 -2.41 -10.08 -9.01
C THR A 25 -3.70 -10.80 -9.45
N ARG A 26 -3.77 -11.29 -10.70
CA ARG A 26 -4.94 -11.98 -11.25
C ARG A 26 -5.11 -13.37 -10.65
N ALA A 27 -4.01 -14.00 -10.26
CA ALA A 27 -3.99 -15.31 -9.63
C ALA A 27 -4.29 -15.25 -8.11
N LEU A 28 -4.39 -14.05 -7.53
CA LEU A 28 -4.66 -13.90 -6.10
C LEU A 28 -6.07 -14.37 -5.74
N ASP A 29 -6.14 -15.16 -4.68
CA ASP A 29 -7.39 -15.38 -3.96
C ASP A 29 -7.67 -14.16 -3.08
N ARG A 30 -8.78 -13.48 -3.36
CA ARG A 30 -9.24 -12.33 -2.57
C ARG A 30 -9.47 -12.68 -1.11
N GLN A 31 -9.78 -13.94 -0.78
CA GLN A 31 -9.94 -14.40 0.61
C GLN A 31 -8.60 -14.48 1.36
N ALA A 32 -7.47 -14.53 0.65
CA ALA A 32 -6.14 -14.54 1.26
C ALA A 32 -5.62 -13.12 1.58
N VAL A 33 -6.25 -12.07 1.03
CA VAL A 33 -5.81 -10.67 1.18
C VAL A 33 -5.57 -10.26 2.65
N PRO A 34 -6.47 -10.53 3.61
CA PRO A 34 -6.22 -10.17 5.01
C PRO A 34 -4.96 -10.82 5.59
N ALA A 35 -4.69 -12.08 5.26
CA ALA A 35 -3.51 -12.79 5.73
C ALA A 35 -2.23 -12.22 5.08
N MET A 36 -2.29 -11.87 3.79
CA MET A 36 -1.17 -11.25 3.08
C MET A 36 -0.81 -9.88 3.65
N ILE A 37 -1.80 -9.06 4.00
CA ILE A 37 -1.60 -7.75 4.64
C ILE A 37 -0.88 -7.91 6.00
N ARG A 38 -1.34 -8.85 6.83
CA ARG A 38 -0.73 -9.11 8.15
C ARG A 38 0.70 -9.66 8.02
N ALA A 39 0.96 -10.50 7.02
CA ALA A 39 2.30 -10.98 6.71
C ALA A 39 3.21 -9.81 6.29
N ASN A 40 2.75 -8.96 5.37
CA ASN A 40 3.47 -7.78 4.92
C ASN A 40 3.83 -6.83 6.08
N ALA A 41 2.91 -6.61 7.02
CA ALA A 41 3.19 -5.81 8.22
C ALA A 41 4.26 -6.44 9.13
N THR A 42 4.30 -7.78 9.19
CA THR A 42 5.35 -8.50 9.92
C THR A 42 6.72 -8.30 9.26
N ASP A 43 6.77 -8.36 7.93
CA ASP A 43 8.00 -8.12 7.16
C ASP A 43 8.49 -6.68 7.33
N TRP A 44 7.61 -5.68 7.25
CA TRP A 44 7.94 -4.28 7.51
C TRP A 44 8.46 -4.05 8.92
N ARG A 45 7.88 -4.70 9.93
CA ARG A 45 8.40 -4.62 11.29
C ARG A 45 9.82 -5.16 11.39
N ALA A 46 10.13 -6.25 10.69
CA ALA A 46 11.49 -6.79 10.63
C ALA A 46 12.47 -5.82 9.94
N VAL A 47 12.05 -5.18 8.84
CA VAL A 47 12.83 -4.14 8.15
C VAL A 47 13.10 -2.95 9.08
N LEU A 48 12.07 -2.37 9.67
CA LEU A 48 12.15 -1.11 10.42
C LEU A 48 12.85 -1.23 11.78
N THR A 49 12.82 -2.42 12.39
CA THR A 49 13.48 -2.70 13.68
C THR A 49 14.75 -3.53 13.55
N GLY A 50 15.17 -3.82 12.31
CA GLY A 50 16.38 -4.55 12.00
C GLY A 50 17.65 -3.79 12.39
N SER A 51 18.81 -4.43 12.24
CA SER A 51 20.11 -3.86 12.61
C SER A 51 20.70 -2.89 11.57
N GLY A 52 20.04 -2.67 10.44
CA GLY A 52 20.49 -1.76 9.37
C GLY A 52 20.08 -0.30 9.62
N ASP A 53 20.74 0.63 8.92
CA ASP A 53 20.32 2.04 8.94
C ASP A 53 19.15 2.26 7.98
N VAL A 54 17.93 2.16 8.51
CA VAL A 54 16.68 2.35 7.75
C VAL A 54 16.47 3.79 7.25
N ARG A 55 17.28 4.75 7.70
CA ARG A 55 17.25 6.15 7.22
C ARG A 55 18.17 6.37 6.02
N GLN A 56 19.08 5.45 5.76
CA GLN A 56 19.99 5.58 4.65
C GLN A 56 19.24 5.32 3.33
N ARG A 57 19.17 6.35 2.49
CA ARG A 57 18.75 6.17 1.10
C ARG A 57 19.84 5.46 0.30
N PRO A 58 19.49 4.46 -0.53
CA PRO A 58 20.44 3.75 -1.38
C PRO A 58 20.94 4.64 -2.54
N ALA A 59 20.07 5.50 -3.05
CA ALA A 59 20.38 6.54 -4.03
C ALA A 59 19.59 7.83 -3.71
N PRO A 60 20.05 9.02 -4.16
CA PRO A 60 19.38 10.28 -3.82
C PRO A 60 17.91 10.38 -4.26
N ASP A 61 17.55 9.65 -5.32
CA ASP A 61 16.25 9.57 -5.96
C ASP A 61 15.40 8.37 -5.54
N VAL A 62 15.90 7.52 -4.62
CA VAL A 62 15.20 6.35 -4.08
C VAL A 62 14.94 6.58 -2.59
N TRP A 63 13.72 6.28 -2.14
CA TRP A 63 13.35 6.37 -0.73
C TRP A 63 14.16 5.43 0.15
N SER A 64 14.38 5.84 1.40
CA SER A 64 14.98 4.96 2.40
C SER A 64 13.95 3.91 2.88
N PRO A 65 14.37 2.82 3.54
CA PRO A 65 13.44 1.87 4.12
C PRO A 65 12.44 2.50 5.12
N LEU A 66 12.85 3.52 5.88
CA LEU A 66 11.96 4.30 6.74
C LEU A 66 10.88 5.04 5.94
N GLU A 67 11.25 5.69 4.84
CA GLU A 67 10.30 6.42 4.01
C GLU A 67 9.29 5.49 3.34
N TYR A 68 9.74 4.35 2.81
CA TYR A 68 8.81 3.32 2.33
C TYR A 68 7.91 2.77 3.44
N GLY A 69 8.43 2.58 4.67
CA GLY A 69 7.61 2.17 5.82
C GLY A 69 6.51 3.18 6.15
N CYS A 70 6.84 4.48 6.17
CA CYS A 70 5.85 5.55 6.33
C CYS A 70 4.80 5.52 5.21
N HIS A 71 5.24 5.35 3.96
CA HIS A 71 4.37 5.25 2.82
C HIS A 71 3.38 4.07 2.94
N VAL A 72 3.86 2.85 3.23
CA VAL A 72 3.02 1.65 3.34
C VAL A 72 2.01 1.76 4.50
N ARG A 73 2.39 2.36 5.63
CA ARG A 73 1.44 2.71 6.71
C ARG A 73 0.29 3.55 6.17
N ASP A 74 0.60 4.56 5.37
CA ASP A 74 -0.37 5.52 4.85
C ASP A 74 -1.18 4.96 3.68
N VAL A 75 -0.62 4.03 2.91
CA VAL A 75 -1.35 3.17 1.96
C VAL A 75 -2.44 2.38 2.71
N PHE A 76 -2.11 1.67 3.79
CA PHE A 76 -3.10 0.91 4.55
C PHE A 76 -4.24 1.79 5.07
N ARG A 77 -3.92 2.95 5.64
CA ARG A 77 -4.94 3.91 6.14
C ARG A 77 -5.87 4.38 5.02
N ARG A 78 -5.30 4.83 3.90
CA ARG A 78 -6.08 5.37 2.77
C ARG A 78 -6.93 4.31 2.09
N TYR A 79 -6.40 3.10 1.91
CA TYR A 79 -7.18 2.02 1.29
C TYR A 79 -8.31 1.54 2.19
N ASP A 80 -8.15 1.57 3.51
CA ASP A 80 -9.20 1.25 4.46
C ASP A 80 -10.34 2.27 4.42
N GLU A 81 -10.02 3.56 4.32
CA GLU A 81 -11.01 4.62 4.09
C GLU A 81 -11.79 4.41 2.79
N ARG A 82 -11.08 4.12 1.69
CA ARG A 82 -11.70 3.83 0.39
C ARG A 82 -12.58 2.59 0.42
N LEU A 83 -12.10 1.52 1.06
CA LEU A 83 -12.85 0.27 1.23
C LEU A 83 -14.13 0.52 2.03
N ARG A 84 -14.06 1.26 3.13
CA ARG A 84 -15.25 1.62 3.92
C ARG A 84 -16.24 2.45 3.13
N LEU A 85 -15.78 3.45 2.38
CA LEU A 85 -16.64 4.22 1.47
C LEU A 85 -17.36 3.29 0.48
N MET A 86 -16.61 2.41 -0.20
CA MET A 86 -17.21 1.46 -1.15
C MET A 86 -18.17 0.49 -0.50
N LEU A 87 -18.04 0.17 0.79
CA LEU A 87 -18.97 -0.70 1.53
C LEU A 87 -20.26 0.01 1.94
N VAL A 88 -20.23 1.32 2.19
CA VAL A 88 -21.38 2.09 2.73
C VAL A 88 -22.09 2.96 1.69
N GLU A 89 -21.39 3.39 0.65
CA GLU A 89 -21.89 4.26 -0.41
C GLU A 89 -21.92 3.53 -1.75
N ASP A 90 -22.87 3.91 -2.60
CA ASP A 90 -22.99 3.34 -3.94
C ASP A 90 -22.13 4.14 -4.93
N ASP A 91 -21.10 3.47 -5.45
CA ASP A 91 -20.14 4.01 -6.42
C ASP A 91 -19.44 5.33 -6.01
N PRO A 92 -18.86 5.42 -4.79
CA PRO A 92 -18.24 6.66 -4.31
C PRO A 92 -17.01 7.06 -5.12
N GLU A 93 -16.76 8.35 -5.18
CA GLU A 93 -15.51 8.92 -5.66
C GLU A 93 -14.60 9.26 -4.47
N PHE A 94 -13.31 8.87 -4.55
CA PHE A 94 -12.29 9.17 -3.56
C PHE A 94 -11.08 9.87 -4.19
N PRO A 95 -10.38 10.74 -3.44
CA PRO A 95 -9.29 11.53 -4.00
C PRO A 95 -8.11 10.64 -4.42
N ASN A 96 -7.48 11.04 -5.53
CA ASN A 96 -6.12 10.61 -5.83
C ASN A 96 -5.14 11.14 -4.77
N TRP A 97 -3.98 10.50 -4.65
CA TRP A 97 -3.01 10.80 -3.60
C TRP A 97 -1.63 11.04 -4.19
N ASP A 98 -1.06 12.18 -3.84
CA ASP A 98 0.34 12.50 -4.11
C ASP A 98 1.20 12.05 -2.91
N GLN A 99 1.82 10.88 -3.07
CA GLN A 99 2.64 10.25 -2.05
C GLN A 99 3.93 11.02 -1.76
N ASP A 100 4.54 11.64 -2.78
CA ASP A 100 5.77 12.41 -2.64
C ASP A 100 5.52 13.72 -1.89
N ALA A 101 4.43 14.41 -2.21
CA ALA A 101 4.00 15.59 -1.48
C ALA A 101 3.71 15.26 0.00
N THR A 102 3.13 14.08 0.28
CA THR A 102 2.86 13.62 1.64
C THR A 102 4.13 13.28 2.39
N ALA A 103 5.08 12.58 1.76
CA ALA A 103 6.37 12.27 2.35
C ALA A 103 7.14 13.52 2.81
N VAL A 104 7.08 14.59 2.01
CA VAL A 104 7.65 15.89 2.35
C VAL A 104 6.85 16.58 3.45
N ALA A 105 5.53 16.67 3.32
CA ALA A 105 4.67 17.40 4.26
C ALA A 105 4.66 16.77 5.66
N GLU A 106 4.77 15.44 5.74
CA GLU A 106 4.77 14.68 6.99
C GLU A 106 6.18 14.29 7.47
N HIS A 107 7.23 14.85 6.84
CA HIS A 107 8.62 14.68 7.24
C HIS A 107 9.03 13.20 7.43
N TYR A 108 8.75 12.34 6.45
CA TYR A 108 9.00 10.89 6.57
C TYR A 108 10.44 10.54 7.00
N THR A 109 11.43 11.32 6.57
CA THR A 109 12.85 11.12 6.92
C THR A 109 13.15 11.26 8.41
N ASP A 110 12.31 12.00 9.12
CA ASP A 110 12.55 12.41 10.51
C ASP A 110 11.72 11.61 11.52
N GLN A 111 10.83 10.74 11.03
CA GLN A 111 9.97 9.92 11.89
C GLN A 111 10.77 8.86 12.66
N ASP A 112 10.20 8.39 13.78
CA ASP A 112 10.79 7.33 14.57
C ASP A 112 10.45 5.94 13.99
N PRO A 113 11.43 5.11 13.59
CA PRO A 113 11.17 3.81 12.97
C PRO A 113 10.35 2.85 13.82
N ALA A 114 10.51 2.88 15.15
CA ALA A 114 9.77 1.99 16.04
C ALA A 114 8.30 2.42 16.13
N GLU A 115 8.06 3.73 16.18
CA GLU A 115 6.71 4.29 16.10
C GLU A 115 6.05 4.00 14.73
N VAL A 116 6.76 4.21 13.62
CA VAL A 116 6.27 3.89 12.28
C VAL A 116 5.91 2.42 12.16
N ALA A 117 6.76 1.51 12.66
CA ALA A 117 6.48 0.07 12.65
C ALA A 117 5.22 -0.29 13.45
N ALA A 118 5.00 0.34 14.61
CA ALA A 118 3.81 0.12 15.42
C ALA A 118 2.54 0.63 14.72
N GLN A 119 2.59 1.85 14.18
CA GLN A 119 1.46 2.45 13.46
C GLN A 119 1.13 1.71 12.15
N LEU A 120 2.15 1.22 11.44
CA LEU A 120 1.97 0.39 10.24
C LEU A 120 1.25 -0.91 10.60
N ALA A 121 1.69 -1.60 11.65
CA ALA A 121 1.04 -2.82 12.10
C ALA A 121 -0.43 -2.60 12.51
N GLU A 122 -0.72 -1.49 13.19
CA GLU A 122 -2.10 -1.10 13.53
C GLU A 122 -2.94 -0.82 12.28
N ALA A 123 -2.41 -0.04 11.34
CA ALA A 123 -3.11 0.26 10.09
C ALA A 123 -3.36 -1.00 9.24
N ALA A 124 -2.38 -1.90 9.17
CA ALA A 124 -2.48 -3.17 8.49
C ALA A 124 -3.54 -4.09 9.11
N GLU A 125 -3.58 -4.19 10.45
CA GLU A 125 -4.63 -4.97 11.12
C GLU A 125 -6.01 -4.36 10.88
N GLN A 126 -6.12 -3.03 10.93
CA GLN A 126 -7.39 -2.35 10.73
C GLN A 126 -7.99 -2.63 9.35
N ILE A 127 -7.20 -2.51 8.28
CA ILE A 127 -7.67 -2.79 6.93
C ILE A 127 -7.89 -4.29 6.68
N ALA A 128 -7.03 -5.16 7.23
CA ALA A 128 -7.21 -6.60 7.14
C ALA A 128 -8.53 -7.04 7.78
N ALA A 129 -8.87 -6.49 8.95
CA ALA A 129 -10.15 -6.73 9.63
C ALA A 129 -11.35 -6.21 8.81
N THR A 130 -11.21 -5.05 8.14
CA THR A 130 -12.26 -4.57 7.21
C THR A 130 -12.45 -5.57 6.06
N PHE A 131 -11.37 -6.09 5.46
CA PHE A 131 -11.45 -7.11 4.40
C PHE A 131 -11.99 -8.46 4.87
N ASP A 132 -11.68 -8.90 6.10
CA ASP A 132 -12.24 -10.12 6.71
C ASP A 132 -13.78 -10.07 6.76
N GLY A 133 -14.36 -8.86 6.85
CA GLY A 133 -15.80 -8.63 6.83
C GLY A 133 -16.45 -8.59 5.44
N VAL A 134 -15.68 -8.59 4.34
CA VAL A 134 -16.22 -8.46 2.97
C VAL A 134 -16.70 -9.82 2.45
N THR A 135 -17.98 -9.91 2.13
CA THR A 135 -18.63 -11.18 1.75
C THR A 135 -19.41 -11.08 0.43
N GLY A 136 -19.56 -12.22 -0.25
CA GLY A 136 -20.48 -12.39 -1.37
C GLY A 136 -20.34 -11.33 -2.47
N GLU A 137 -21.46 -10.65 -2.76
CA GLU A 137 -21.56 -9.61 -3.79
C GLU A 137 -20.89 -8.29 -3.41
N GLN A 138 -20.54 -8.08 -2.12
CA GLN A 138 -19.85 -6.85 -1.69
C GLN A 138 -18.53 -6.66 -2.44
N TRP A 139 -17.83 -7.75 -2.77
CA TRP A 139 -16.62 -7.73 -3.57
C TRP A 139 -16.77 -7.07 -4.95
N GLN A 140 -18.00 -6.98 -5.48
CA GLN A 140 -18.30 -6.34 -6.77
C GLN A 140 -18.79 -4.90 -6.63
N ARG A 141 -18.91 -4.37 -5.41
CA ARG A 141 -19.21 -2.94 -5.19
C ARG A 141 -18.11 -2.09 -5.79
N THR A 142 -18.50 -1.00 -6.44
CA THR A 142 -17.62 -0.15 -7.23
C THR A 142 -17.25 1.13 -6.51
N GLY A 143 -16.20 1.79 -6.98
CA GLY A 143 -15.75 3.11 -6.57
C GLY A 143 -14.76 3.66 -7.59
N GLY A 144 -14.57 4.98 -7.58
CA GLY A 144 -13.68 5.68 -8.49
C GLY A 144 -12.64 6.51 -7.76
N ARG A 145 -11.43 6.54 -8.29
CA ARG A 145 -10.42 7.52 -7.87
C ARG A 145 -10.51 8.75 -8.76
N SER A 146 -10.29 9.94 -8.22
CA SER A 146 -10.47 11.21 -8.92
C SER A 146 -9.54 11.45 -10.13
N ASP A 147 -8.58 10.54 -10.37
CA ASP A 147 -7.74 10.50 -11.58
C ASP A 147 -8.39 9.71 -12.73
N GLY A 148 -9.58 9.16 -12.52
CA GLY A 148 -10.35 8.38 -13.50
C GLY A 148 -10.24 6.86 -13.34
N ALA A 149 -9.39 6.36 -12.43
CA ALA A 149 -9.29 4.93 -12.18
C ALA A 149 -10.57 4.38 -11.55
N ARG A 150 -10.97 3.16 -11.94
CA ARG A 150 -12.22 2.52 -11.51
C ARG A 150 -11.91 1.16 -10.91
N PHE A 151 -12.56 0.87 -9.78
CA PHE A 151 -12.32 -0.35 -9.02
C PHE A 151 -13.64 -1.01 -8.62
N THR A 152 -13.67 -2.33 -8.61
CA THR A 152 -14.44 -3.11 -7.64
C THR A 152 -13.61 -3.31 -6.36
N ILE A 153 -14.24 -3.68 -5.24
CA ILE A 153 -13.51 -4.03 -4.00
C ILE A 153 -12.47 -5.13 -4.27
N ASP A 154 -12.77 -6.11 -5.13
CA ASP A 154 -11.82 -7.16 -5.54
C ASP A 154 -10.58 -6.57 -6.24
N THR A 155 -10.78 -5.71 -7.24
CA THR A 155 -9.64 -5.07 -7.93
C THR A 155 -8.87 -4.10 -7.03
N LEU A 156 -9.55 -3.41 -6.10
CA LEU A 156 -8.89 -2.54 -5.12
C LEU A 156 -7.99 -3.37 -4.19
N ALA A 157 -8.46 -4.53 -3.73
CA ALA A 157 -7.69 -5.45 -2.89
C ALA A 157 -6.44 -5.99 -3.59
N ARG A 158 -6.58 -6.40 -4.87
CA ARG A 158 -5.46 -6.87 -5.70
C ARG A 158 -4.43 -5.78 -5.94
N TYR A 159 -4.90 -4.57 -6.20
CA TYR A 159 -4.06 -3.41 -6.40
C TYR A 159 -3.29 -3.03 -5.13
N LEU A 160 -3.96 -3.03 -3.96
CA LEU A 160 -3.32 -2.86 -2.65
C LEU A 160 -2.23 -3.92 -2.40
N VAL A 161 -2.53 -5.20 -2.65
CA VAL A 161 -1.57 -6.27 -2.40
C VAL A 161 -0.32 -6.13 -3.27
N HIS A 162 -0.47 -5.71 -4.53
CA HIS A 162 0.67 -5.38 -5.37
C HIS A 162 1.51 -4.26 -4.76
N ASP A 163 0.88 -3.12 -4.45
CA ASP A 163 1.52 -1.93 -3.90
C ASP A 163 2.41 -2.28 -2.68
N VAL A 164 1.83 -2.93 -1.67
CA VAL A 164 2.58 -3.19 -0.43
C VAL A 164 3.64 -4.29 -0.54
N ILE A 165 3.45 -5.27 -1.43
CA ILE A 165 4.48 -6.30 -1.72
C ILE A 165 5.61 -5.69 -2.53
N HIS A 166 5.29 -4.87 -3.53
CA HIS A 166 6.27 -4.21 -4.37
C HIS A 166 7.24 -3.37 -3.53
N HIS A 167 6.75 -2.67 -2.51
CA HIS A 167 7.62 -1.88 -1.64
C HIS A 167 8.52 -2.70 -0.69
N ILE A 168 8.16 -3.96 -0.40
CA ILE A 168 9.11 -4.88 0.27
C ILE A 168 10.24 -5.26 -0.69
N ASP A 169 9.92 -5.49 -1.97
CA ASP A 169 10.92 -5.77 -3.00
C ASP A 169 11.81 -4.56 -3.29
N ASP A 170 11.26 -3.33 -3.31
CA ASP A 170 12.04 -2.10 -3.47
C ASP A 170 13.14 -1.97 -2.41
N VAL A 171 12.80 -2.25 -1.14
CA VAL A 171 13.78 -2.24 -0.04
C VAL A 171 14.82 -3.37 -0.18
N SER A 172 14.41 -4.51 -0.73
CA SER A 172 15.29 -5.68 -0.88
C SER A 172 16.24 -5.57 -2.07
N ALA A 173 15.83 -4.82 -3.12
CA ALA A 173 16.59 -4.68 -4.36
C ALA A 173 17.81 -3.74 -4.25
N GLY A 174 17.87 -2.90 -3.23
CA GLY A 174 19.00 -2.01 -2.97
C GLY A 174 18.65 -0.57 -3.23
#